data_AF-A0A6L5GA48-F1
#
_entry.id   AF-A0A6L5GA48-F1
#
_cell.length_a   1.000
_cell.length_b   1.000
_cell.length_c   1.000
_cell.angle_alpha   90.00
_cell.angle_beta   90.00
_cell.angle_gamma   90.00
#
_symmetry.space_group_name_H-M   'P 1'
#
loop_
_entity.id
_entity.type
_entity.pdbx_description
1 polymer ?
#
loop_
_entity_poly.entity_id
_entity_poly.type
_entity_poly.pdbx_seq_one_letter_code
_entity_poly.pdbx_strand_id
1 'polypeptide(L)'
;MSGSPTARLRLLGILFWLAGGAVITLGWMGMAELAYVDGQMPYLVSGGAAGLALVLIGSTLVVMAALFEAAERTAQRTADLLKQAADEAVEAAAAAERAAEPEPEDDRPDKQPEDGRPAKRPAAAEAD
;
A
#
# COMPACT_ATOMS: atom_id res chain seq x y z
N MET A 1 25.42 8.51 4.06
CA MET A 1 24.77 7.18 4.12
C MET A 1 23.80 7.13 5.31
N SER A 2 22.60 7.69 5.17
CA SER A 2 21.54 7.52 6.17
C SER A 2 20.60 6.41 5.71
N GLY A 3 20.93 5.16 6.05
CA GLY A 3 20.04 4.02 5.84
C GLY A 3 18.77 4.15 6.69
N SER A 4 17.67 3.58 6.21
CA SER A 4 16.39 3.56 6.92
C SER A 4 16.57 3.03 8.37
N PRO A 5 15.77 3.50 9.34
CA PRO A 5 15.88 3.03 10.74
C PRO A 5 15.82 1.51 10.88
N THR A 6 14.99 0.85 10.05
CA THR A 6 14.86 -0.61 9.97
C THR A 6 16.12 -1.29 9.45
N ALA A 7 16.79 -0.71 8.44
CA ALA A 7 18.06 -1.22 7.94
C ALA A 7 19.15 -1.18 9.01
N ARG A 8 19.19 -0.12 9.84
CA ARG A 8 20.13 -0.04 10.98
C ARG A 8 19.85 -1.10 12.04
N LEU A 9 18.58 -1.31 12.40
CA LEU A 9 18.18 -2.37 13.34
C LEU A 9 18.58 -3.76 12.81
N ARG A 10 18.36 -4.02 11.53
CA ARG A 10 18.73 -5.29 10.90
C ARG A 10 20.24 -5.51 10.89
N LEU A 11 21.03 -4.48 10.56
CA LEU A 11 22.50 -4.55 10.62
C LEU A 11 23.00 -4.82 12.04
N LEU A 12 22.43 -4.12 13.02
CA LEU A 12 22.78 -4.31 14.43
C LEU A 12 22.41 -5.72 14.91
N GLY A 13 21.25 -6.23 14.50
CA GLY A 13 20.81 -7.60 14.78
C GLY A 13 21.74 -8.65 14.17
N ILE A 14 22.14 -8.49 12.90
CA ILE A 14 23.12 -9.39 12.24
C ILE A 14 24.48 -9.33 12.97
N LEU A 15 24.93 -8.13 13.35
CA LEU A 15 26.18 -7.97 14.09
C LEU A 15 26.14 -8.71 15.42
N PHE A 16 25.07 -8.57 16.20
CA PHE A 16 24.89 -9.27 17.47
C PHE A 16 24.80 -10.79 17.28
N TRP A 17 24.14 -11.24 16.20
CA TRP A 17 24.03 -12.66 15.87
C TRP A 17 25.40 -13.27 15.54
N LEU A 18 26.20 -12.61 14.70
CA LEU A 18 27.55 -13.04 14.36
C LEU A 18 28.49 -12.97 15.56
N ALA A 19 28.42 -11.89 16.34
CA ALA A 19 29.21 -11.74 17.56
C ALA A 19 28.89 -12.84 18.58
N GLY A 20 27.61 -13.20 18.74
CA GLY A 20 27.19 -14.30 19.59
C GLY A 20 27.77 -15.65 19.15
N GLY A 21 27.71 -15.95 17.85
CA GLY A 21 28.36 -17.15 17.29
C GLY A 21 29.88 -17.18 17.51
N ALA A 22 30.55 -16.03 17.38
CA ALA A 22 31.97 -15.91 17.65
C ALA A 22 32.30 -16.16 19.13
N VAL A 23 31.52 -15.60 20.06
CA VAL A 23 31.70 -15.82 21.51
C VAL A 23 31.51 -17.30 21.88
N ILE A 24 30.50 -17.97 21.32
CA ILE A 24 30.29 -19.41 21.52
C ILE A 24 31.50 -20.20 21.03
N THR A 25 32.00 -19.87 19.84
CA THR A 25 33.16 -20.57 19.24
C THR A 25 34.42 -20.39 20.09
N LEU A 26 34.70 -19.17 20.56
CA LEU A 26 35.83 -18.89 21.44
C LEU A 26 35.69 -19.57 22.81
N GLY A 27 34.48 -19.58 23.39
CA GLY A 27 34.19 -20.30 24.62
C GLY A 27 34.41 -21.80 24.48
N TRP A 28 34.01 -22.38 23.33
CA TRP A 28 34.26 -23.77 23.01
C TRP A 28 35.76 -24.09 22.87
N MET A 29 36.53 -23.25 22.17
CA MET A 29 37.97 -23.45 22.03
C MET A 29 38.68 -23.43 23.40
N GLY A 30 38.37 -22.44 24.25
CA GLY A 30 38.96 -22.38 25.60
C GLY A 30 38.55 -23.54 26.50
N MET A 31 37.33 -24.05 26.34
CA MET A 31 36.86 -25.25 27.04
C MET A 31 37.58 -26.52 26.57
N ALA A 32 37.76 -26.68 25.25
CA ALA A 32 38.36 -27.87 24.63
C ALA A 32 39.84 -28.08 24.99
N GLU A 33 40.54 -27.03 25.41
CA GLU A 33 41.92 -27.10 25.88
C GLU A 33 42.05 -27.70 27.30
N LEU A 34 40.95 -27.83 28.06
CA LEU A 34 40.96 -28.29 29.44
C LEU A 34 40.54 -29.76 29.58
N ALA A 35 41.45 -30.59 30.12
CA ALA A 35 41.22 -32.02 30.31
C ALA A 35 40.37 -32.39 31.56
N TYR A 36 40.04 -31.41 32.42
CA TYR A 36 39.26 -31.64 33.64
C TYR A 36 37.99 -30.79 33.68
N VAL A 37 36.90 -31.39 34.16
CA VAL A 37 35.53 -30.88 34.04
C VAL A 37 35.32 -29.57 34.83
N ASP A 38 35.91 -29.44 36.01
CA ASP A 38 35.75 -28.22 36.83
C ASP A 38 36.29 -26.96 36.14
N GLY A 39 37.31 -27.10 35.29
CA GLY A 39 37.86 -26.01 34.49
C GLY A 39 36.97 -25.63 33.30
N GLN A 40 36.10 -26.52 32.84
CA GLN A 40 35.24 -26.32 31.66
C GLN A 40 34.00 -25.50 31.99
N MET A 41 33.45 -25.63 33.21
CA MET A 41 32.20 -24.98 33.64
C MET A 41 32.22 -23.44 33.48
N PRO A 42 33.30 -22.71 33.85
CA PRO A 42 33.38 -21.27 33.63
C PRO A 42 33.32 -20.87 32.15
N TYR A 43 33.92 -21.64 31.24
CA TYR A 43 33.88 -21.38 29.80
C TYR A 43 32.51 -21.66 29.20
N LEU A 44 31.83 -22.70 29.66
CA LEU A 44 30.45 -23.00 29.24
C LEU A 44 29.47 -21.92 29.70
N VAL A 45 29.61 -21.40 30.91
CA VAL A 45 28.74 -20.33 31.42
C VAL A 45 29.07 -19.00 30.74
N SER A 46 30.34 -18.62 30.64
CA SER A 46 30.73 -17.32 30.06
C SER A 46 30.62 -17.29 28.54
N GLY A 47 31.11 -18.29 27.82
CA GLY A 47 31.05 -18.35 26.35
C GLY A 47 29.73 -18.90 25.82
N GLY A 48 29.17 -19.92 26.48
CA GLY A 48 27.89 -20.50 26.09
C GLY A 48 26.72 -19.58 26.42
N ALA A 49 26.49 -19.25 27.70
CA ALA A 49 25.31 -18.48 28.08
C ALA A 49 25.32 -17.04 27.53
N ALA A 50 26.46 -16.34 27.60
CA ALA A 50 26.55 -14.98 27.05
C ALA A 50 26.46 -14.98 25.52
N GLY A 51 27.10 -15.95 24.85
CA GLY A 51 27.01 -16.11 23.41
C GLY A 51 25.57 -16.42 22.95
N LEU A 52 24.87 -17.31 23.65
CA LEU A 52 23.46 -17.63 23.37
C LEU A 52 22.55 -16.41 23.56
N ALA A 53 22.76 -15.64 24.64
CA ALA A 53 22.02 -14.40 24.86
C ALA A 53 22.22 -13.40 23.73
N LEU A 54 23.46 -13.23 23.24
CA LEU A 54 23.76 -12.37 22.09
C LEU A 54 23.06 -12.86 20.81
N VAL A 55 23.09 -14.16 20.54
CA VAL A 55 22.41 -14.76 19.38
C VAL A 55 20.90 -14.53 19.44
N LEU A 56 20.27 -14.71 20.62
CA LEU A 56 18.84 -14.49 20.82
C LEU A 56 18.45 -13.02 20.63
N ILE A 57 19.22 -12.10 21.21
CA ILE A 57 19.01 -10.65 21.06
C ILE A 57 19.16 -10.25 19.59
N GLY A 58 20.24 -10.69 18.93
CA GLY A 58 20.49 -10.43 17.51
C GLY A 58 19.38 -10.96 16.60
N SER A 59 18.94 -12.19 16.83
CA SER A 59 17.85 -12.81 16.08
C SER A 59 16.54 -12.05 16.26
N THR A 60 16.22 -11.67 17.50
CA THR A 60 15.01 -10.90 17.81
C THR A 60 15.01 -9.54 17.10
N LEU A 61 16.15 -8.83 17.10
CA LEU A 61 16.32 -7.57 16.39
C LEU A 61 16.09 -7.72 14.87
N VAL A 62 16.63 -8.77 14.25
CA VAL A 62 16.44 -9.04 12.82
C VAL A 62 14.97 -9.35 12.51
N VAL A 63 14.32 -10.19 13.31
CA VAL A 63 12.91 -10.53 13.15
C VAL A 63 12.04 -9.30 13.32
N MET A 64 12.29 -8.48 14.33
CA MET A 64 11.51 -7.27 14.58
C MET A 64 11.65 -6.26 13.42
N ALA A 65 12.87 -6.09 12.89
CA ALA A 65 13.09 -5.25 11.72
C ALA A 65 12.29 -5.75 10.50
N ALA A 66 12.28 -7.07 10.28
CA ALA A 66 11.52 -7.68 9.19
C ALA A 66 9.99 -7.53 9.38
N LEU A 67 9.50 -7.65 10.61
CA LEU A 67 8.08 -7.47 10.94
C LEU A 67 7.62 -6.03 10.72
N PHE A 68 8.40 -5.05 11.16
CA PHE A 68 8.07 -3.64 10.91
C PHE A 68 8.03 -3.33 9.42
N GLU A 69 9.01 -3.82 8.66
CA GLU A 69 9.06 -3.60 7.21
C GLU A 69 7.91 -4.31 6.49
N ALA A 70 7.50 -5.50 6.95
CA ALA A 70 6.33 -6.20 6.42
C ALA A 70 5.01 -5.47 6.74
N ALA A 71 4.88 -4.93 7.96
CA ALA A 71 3.72 -4.16 8.37
C ALA A 71 3.56 -2.88 7.54
N GLU A 72 4.66 -2.14 7.33
CA GLU A 72 4.67 -0.92 6.52
C GLU A 72 4.27 -1.22 5.06
N ARG A 73 4.84 -2.27 4.46
CA ARG A 73 4.47 -2.71 3.10
C ARG A 73 3.01 -3.12 2.98
N THR A 74 2.47 -3.77 4.01
CA THR A 74 1.06 -4.19 4.03
C THR A 74 0.14 -2.97 4.13
N ALA A 75 0.45 -2.02 5.01
CA ALA A 75 -0.31 -0.78 5.14
C ALA A 75 -0.31 0.05 3.84
N GLN A 76 0.85 0.18 3.19
CA GLN A 76 0.98 0.88 1.90
C GLN A 76 0.11 0.24 0.82
N ARG A 77 0.18 -1.09 0.66
CA ARG A 77 -0.67 -1.81 -0.31
C ARG A 77 -2.15 -1.60 -0.06
N THR A 78 -2.60 -1.64 1.20
CA THR A 78 -4.00 -1.40 1.53
C THR A 78 -4.41 0.04 1.20
N ALA A 79 -3.56 1.02 1.51
CA ALA A 79 -3.82 2.42 1.18
C ALA A 79 -3.89 2.66 -0.33
N ASP A 80 -3.01 2.03 -1.11
CA ASP A 80 -3.00 2.13 -2.57
C ASP A 80 -4.29 1.56 -3.19
N LEU A 81 -4.76 0.42 -2.69
CA LEU A 81 -6.02 -0.19 -3.15
C LEU A 81 -7.24 0.69 -2.79
N LEU A 82 -7.28 1.25 -1.58
CA LEU A 82 -8.34 2.18 -1.18
C LEU A 82 -8.35 3.44 -2.05
N LYS A 83 -7.17 3.96 -2.39
CA LYS A 83 -7.04 5.12 -3.28
C LYS A 83 -7.56 4.81 -4.68
N GLN A 84 -7.20 3.66 -5.25
CA GLN A 84 -7.69 3.24 -6.57
C GLN A 84 -9.21 3.09 -6.59
N ALA A 85 -9.80 2.43 -5.59
CA ALA A 85 -11.26 2.30 -5.51
C ALA A 85 -11.97 3.65 -5.35
N ALA A 86 -11.38 4.60 -4.62
CA ALA A 86 -11.91 5.95 -4.48
C ALA A 86 -11.84 6.72 -5.82
N ASP A 87 -10.71 6.65 -6.52
CA ASP A 87 -10.53 7.29 -7.83
C ASP A 87 -11.54 6.73 -8.86
N GLU A 88 -11.75 5.41 -8.89
CA GLU A 88 -12.77 4.76 -9.74
C GLU A 88 -14.21 5.23 -9.41
N ALA A 89 -14.55 5.38 -8.13
CA ALA A 89 -15.86 5.85 -7.72
C ALA A 89 -16.12 7.30 -8.14
N VAL A 90 -15.09 8.16 -8.07
CA VAL A 90 -15.17 9.56 -8.53
C VAL A 90 -15.39 9.60 -10.05
N GLU A 91 -14.64 8.81 -10.82
CA GLU A 91 -14.82 8.73 -12.27
C GLU A 91 -16.21 8.21 -12.66
N ALA A 92 -16.72 7.19 -11.96
CA ALA A 92 -18.07 6.67 -12.18
C ALA A 92 -19.15 7.72 -11.87
N ALA A 93 -18.98 8.49 -10.79
CA ALA A 93 -19.89 9.58 -10.44
C ALA A 93 -19.87 10.70 -11.50
N ALA A 94 -18.67 11.11 -11.95
CA ALA A 94 -18.53 12.11 -13.00
C ALA A 94 -19.13 11.64 -14.34
N ALA A 95 -18.99 10.35 -14.68
CA ALA A 95 -19.63 9.78 -15.86
C ALA A 95 -21.16 9.75 -15.74
N ALA A 96 -21.70 9.41 -14.57
CA ALA A 96 -23.13 9.44 -14.31
C ALA A 96 -23.70 10.87 -14.40
N GLU A 97 -22.96 11.86 -13.89
CA GLU A 97 -23.35 13.27 -13.97
C GLU A 97 -23.38 13.77 -15.43
N ARG A 98 -22.35 13.45 -16.24
CA ARG A 98 -22.36 13.76 -17.69
C ARG A 98 -23.51 13.10 -18.45
N ALA A 99 -23.91 11.89 -18.05
CA ALA A 99 -25.03 11.19 -18.68
C ALA A 99 -26.40 11.76 -18.26
N ALA A 100 -26.46 12.52 -17.17
CA ALA A 100 -27.67 13.17 -16.67
C ALA A 100 -27.87 14.60 -17.23
N GLU A 101 -26.88 15.16 -17.93
CA GLU A 101 -27.00 16.46 -18.58
C GLU A 101 -27.89 16.31 -19.83
N PRO A 102 -29.04 17.02 -19.92
CA PRO A 102 -29.96 16.85 -21.03
C PRO A 102 -29.33 17.35 -22.33
N GLU A 103 -29.44 16.55 -23.41
CA GLU A 103 -29.20 17.02 -24.77
C GLU A 103 -29.89 18.38 -24.96
N PRO A 104 -29.22 19.40 -25.52
CA PRO A 104 -29.88 20.65 -25.86
C PRO A 104 -30.99 20.31 -26.86
N GLU A 105 -32.24 20.38 -26.37
CA GLU A 105 -33.46 20.29 -27.13
C GLU A 105 -33.32 21.26 -28.31
N ASP A 106 -33.19 20.66 -29.50
CA ASP A 106 -33.14 21.33 -30.80
C ASP A 106 -34.36 22.25 -30.93
N ASP A 107 -34.12 23.53 -30.61
CA ASP A 107 -35.02 24.66 -30.77
C ASP A 107 -35.32 24.82 -32.27
N ARG A 108 -36.22 23.99 -32.79
CA ARG A 108 -36.81 24.12 -34.12
C ARG A 108 -37.87 25.21 -34.04
N PRO A 109 -37.66 26.41 -34.61
CA PRO A 109 -38.71 27.38 -34.73
C PRO A 109 -39.38 27.15 -36.09
N ASP A 110 -40.53 26.47 -36.15
CA ASP A 110 -41.34 26.55 -37.37
C ASP A 110 -42.83 26.69 -37.11
N LYS A 111 -43.18 27.97 -36.89
CA LYS A 111 -44.24 28.72 -37.56
C LYS A 111 -45.62 28.08 -37.62
N GLN A 112 -46.45 28.52 -36.68
CA GLN A 112 -47.90 28.58 -36.81
C GLN A 112 -48.28 29.60 -37.91
N PRO A 113 -49.03 29.23 -38.97
CA PRO A 113 -49.60 30.23 -39.86
C PRO A 113 -51.04 30.53 -39.43
N GLU A 114 -51.19 31.53 -38.57
CA GLU A 114 -52.42 32.34 -38.54
C GLU A 114 -52.10 33.69 -39.18
N ASP A 115 -52.62 33.94 -40.39
CA ASP A 115 -53.15 35.28 -40.73
C ASP A 115 -54.12 35.20 -41.91
N GLY A 116 -55.29 35.78 -41.69
CA GLY A 116 -56.40 35.85 -42.61
C GLY A 116 -56.14 36.79 -43.79
N ARG A 117 -56.56 36.36 -44.97
CA ARG A 117 -56.72 37.24 -46.14
C ARG A 117 -58.18 37.28 -46.56
N PRO A 118 -58.86 38.45 -46.50
CA PRO A 118 -60.16 38.61 -47.12
C PRO A 118 -59.96 38.82 -48.63
N ALA A 119 -60.18 37.78 -49.43
CA ALA A 119 -60.27 37.93 -50.88
C ALA A 119 -61.75 38.10 -51.27
N LYS A 120 -62.08 39.33 -51.72
CA LYS A 120 -63.36 39.73 -52.29
C LYS A 120 -63.85 38.76 -53.39
N ARG A 121 -65.17 38.50 -53.34
CA ARG A 121 -66.04 37.99 -54.42
C ARG A 121 -65.75 38.64 -55.79
N PRO A 122 -66.08 37.93 -56.88
CA PRO A 122 -67.21 38.40 -57.67
C PRO A 122 -68.23 37.30 -57.98
N ALA A 123 -69.43 37.77 -58.33
CA ALA A 123 -70.61 37.02 -58.67
C ALA A 123 -70.55 36.45 -60.10
N ALA A 124 -71.23 35.32 -60.31
CA ALA A 124 -72.04 34.92 -61.49
C ALA A 124 -72.38 33.41 -61.31
N ALA A 125 -73.67 33.04 -61.36
CA ALA A 125 -74.29 32.26 -62.45
C ALA A 125 -73.98 30.75 -62.31
N GLU A 126 -74.84 29.75 -62.44
CA GLU A 126 -76.20 29.55 -62.99
C GLU A 126 -76.60 28.12 -62.55
N ALA A 127 -77.86 27.88 -62.19
CA ALA A 127 -78.79 26.92 -62.83
C ALA A 127 -78.30 25.45 -62.97
N ASP A 128 -78.85 24.52 -62.18
CA ASP A 128 -80.00 23.64 -62.54
C ASP A 128 -80.40 22.78 -61.31
#